data_AF-A0AAN5KQK9-F1
#
_entry.id   AF-A0AAN5KQK9-F1
#
_cell.length_a   1.000
_cell.length_b   1.000
_cell.length_c   1.000
_cell.angle_alpha   90.00
_cell.angle_beta   90.00
_cell.angle_gamma   90.00
#
_symmetry.space_group_name_H-M   'P 1'
#
loop_
_entity.id
_entity.type
_entity.pdbx_description
1 polymer ?
#
loop_
_entity_poly.entity_id
_entity_poly.type
_entity_poly.pdbx_seq_one_letter_code
_entity_poly.pdbx_strand_id
1 'polypeptide(L)'
;MGIAKRETSKKNPVSMREAQLNFIDYFINNRTNNEHPKEYTQRMALIKQYSSQQQVYFRQEFLPAYKDKHHLDHLKLGYKPNESKSYDAKKIDLAPEWQDATYRDFSKYRVVYGPVPYYLKGFDKQPDVIDTISACAINLMGTSKADEAKFMPGGRLDEIAFREECRAMADFLLSIAKSRGANKFVMPAFGVGVYIQNLKNTDDKAKAKEIMNKAFAEMARKHEIMVDWVVWKDNKNASHEKNLLDSQTQGNAYMNHVIADLMEHAQTQNNAGYHCAMLNPGSDRTIGGKYIAQNPDTLEEQMAQQSDLLFLHSVYNENMIHRFELDLKLAKQNSRQKQPQSIDAMLLLKKMHFDSYIQRFNTLKNELELQNPNAAKALEKFIERVTAGKDEWIRNPNHWSKFIKHCQNALNEAKNSSLQDFSEWNILKRGFMKMINWLASFFSNEPVYKSKEYAELSIFSKQITNTKPDIDLSEDVVHEPKKP
;
A
#
# COMPACT_ATOMS: atom_id res chain seq x y z
N MET A 1 6.76 -77.14 -15.72
CA MET A 1 5.80 -76.20 -16.34
C MET A 1 5.56 -75.07 -15.36
N GLY A 2 6.10 -73.88 -15.67
CA GLY A 2 5.98 -72.70 -14.83
C GLY A 2 4.66 -71.98 -15.06
N ILE A 3 4.12 -71.40 -13.98
CA ILE A 3 3.15 -70.31 -14.05
C ILE A 3 3.78 -69.14 -13.29
N ALA A 4 3.93 -68.04 -14.03
CA ALA A 4 4.72 -66.88 -13.68
C ALA A 4 4.18 -66.13 -12.47
N LYS A 5 5.10 -65.77 -11.56
CA LYS A 5 4.91 -64.65 -10.63
C LYS A 5 4.80 -63.37 -11.45
N ARG A 6 3.68 -62.67 -11.34
CA ARG A 6 3.57 -61.27 -11.76
C ARG A 6 3.90 -60.40 -10.55
N GLU A 7 5.14 -59.95 -10.48
CA GLU A 7 5.46 -58.69 -9.84
C GLU A 7 4.76 -57.58 -10.62
N THR A 8 3.89 -56.82 -9.97
CA THR A 8 3.77 -55.39 -10.23
C THR A 8 3.48 -54.70 -8.92
N SER A 9 4.51 -54.03 -8.40
CA SER A 9 4.43 -53.01 -7.38
C SER A 9 3.32 -52.02 -7.70
N LYS A 10 2.21 -52.05 -6.96
CA LYS A 10 1.35 -50.87 -6.85
C LYS A 10 2.07 -49.89 -5.92
N LYS A 11 2.96 -49.07 -6.49
CA LYS A 11 3.36 -47.82 -5.84
C LYS A 11 2.07 -47.05 -5.60
N ASN A 12 1.70 -46.85 -4.34
CA ASN A 12 0.65 -45.89 -4.00
C ASN A 12 0.99 -44.57 -4.70
N PRO A 13 0.03 -43.89 -5.36
CA PRO A 13 0.28 -42.53 -5.82
C PRO A 13 0.59 -41.71 -4.57
N VAL A 14 1.84 -41.29 -4.46
CA VAL A 14 2.27 -40.28 -3.50
C VAL A 14 1.31 -39.11 -3.65
N SER A 15 0.68 -38.67 -2.56
CA SER A 15 -0.27 -37.56 -2.64
C SER A 15 0.44 -36.33 -3.24
N MET A 16 -0.29 -35.48 -3.97
CA MET A 16 0.26 -34.25 -4.57
C MET A 16 1.11 -33.46 -3.55
N ARG A 17 0.61 -33.35 -2.32
CA ARG A 17 1.33 -32.76 -1.19
C ARG A 17 2.65 -33.46 -0.90
N GLU A 18 2.68 -34.77 -0.71
CA GLU A 18 3.92 -35.50 -0.42
C GLU A 18 4.93 -35.37 -1.57
N ALA A 19 4.46 -35.37 -2.82
CA ALA A 19 5.31 -35.16 -3.99
C ALA A 19 5.94 -33.75 -3.96
N GLN A 20 5.15 -32.73 -3.61
CA GLN A 20 5.62 -31.36 -3.43
C GLN A 20 6.64 -31.23 -2.30
N LEU A 21 6.34 -31.77 -1.11
CA LEU A 21 7.25 -31.69 0.04
C LEU A 21 8.55 -32.44 -0.22
N ASN A 22 8.49 -33.60 -0.87
CA ASN A 22 9.68 -34.34 -1.28
C ASN A 22 10.52 -33.56 -2.30
N PHE A 23 9.87 -32.85 -3.22
CA PHE A 23 10.59 -31.99 -4.17
C PHE A 23 11.23 -30.78 -3.49
N ILE A 24 10.52 -30.10 -2.57
CA ILE A 24 11.08 -28.97 -1.80
C ILE A 24 12.27 -29.44 -0.96
N ASP A 25 12.12 -30.57 -0.27
CA ASP A 25 13.20 -31.22 0.49
C ASP A 25 14.41 -31.49 -0.39
N TYR A 26 14.17 -32.06 -1.57
CA TYR A 26 15.20 -32.37 -2.53
C TYR A 26 15.91 -31.10 -3.02
N PHE A 27 15.14 -30.08 -3.43
CA PHE A 27 15.63 -28.81 -3.94
C PHE A 27 16.55 -28.12 -2.94
N ILE A 28 16.12 -28.01 -1.69
CA ILE A 28 16.88 -27.33 -0.63
C ILE A 28 18.15 -28.10 -0.27
N ASN A 29 18.08 -29.43 -0.16
CA ASN A 29 19.23 -30.22 0.27
C ASN A 29 20.28 -30.44 -0.83
N ASN A 30 19.89 -30.42 -2.11
CA ASN A 30 20.76 -30.70 -3.25
C ASN A 30 21.09 -29.47 -4.09
N ARG A 31 20.96 -28.27 -3.52
CA ARG A 31 21.30 -26.98 -4.16
C ARG A 31 22.64 -26.96 -4.92
N THR A 32 23.61 -27.78 -4.52
CA THR A 32 24.97 -27.82 -5.09
C THR A 32 25.26 -29.04 -5.97
N ASN A 33 24.34 -30.00 -6.10
CA ASN A 33 24.58 -31.26 -6.81
C ASN A 33 23.88 -31.28 -8.18
N ASN A 34 24.60 -31.69 -9.21
CA ASN A 34 24.11 -31.80 -10.59
C ASN A 34 23.32 -33.11 -10.87
N GLU A 35 23.19 -33.99 -9.87
CA GLU A 35 22.47 -35.26 -10.03
C GLU A 35 21.04 -35.14 -9.50
N HIS A 36 20.10 -35.03 -10.43
CA HIS A 36 18.67 -34.99 -10.15
C HIS A 36 18.03 -36.36 -10.36
N PRO A 37 17.12 -36.80 -9.46
CA PRO A 37 16.18 -37.86 -9.81
C PRO A 37 15.55 -37.53 -11.16
N LYS A 38 15.43 -38.53 -12.05
CA LYS A 38 14.85 -38.32 -13.39
C LYS A 38 13.48 -37.64 -13.31
N GLU A 39 12.70 -37.98 -12.28
CA GLU A 39 11.37 -37.45 -11.97
C GLU A 39 11.38 -35.93 -11.65
N TYR A 40 12.51 -35.37 -11.20
CA TYR A 40 12.65 -33.96 -10.81
C TYR A 40 13.40 -33.10 -11.83
N THR A 41 14.05 -33.74 -12.81
CA THR A 41 14.90 -33.07 -13.79
C THR A 41 14.14 -32.04 -14.61
N GLN A 42 12.93 -32.37 -15.07
CA GLN A 42 12.08 -31.47 -15.86
C GLN A 42 11.65 -30.24 -15.05
N ARG A 43 11.27 -30.44 -13.79
CA ARG A 43 10.86 -29.37 -12.88
C ARG A 43 12.02 -28.43 -12.56
N MET A 44 13.21 -28.96 -12.28
CA MET A 44 14.43 -28.17 -12.09
C MET A 44 14.77 -27.33 -13.34
N ALA A 45 14.59 -27.91 -14.54
CA ALA A 45 14.80 -27.18 -15.80
C ALA A 45 13.81 -26.01 -15.96
N LEU A 46 12.52 -26.23 -15.65
CA LEU A 46 11.51 -25.17 -15.67
C LEU A 46 11.80 -24.06 -14.65
N ILE A 47 12.16 -24.42 -13.42
CA ILE A 47 12.57 -23.44 -12.40
C ILE A 47 13.73 -22.61 -12.92
N LYS A 48 14.79 -23.25 -13.43
CA LYS A 48 15.96 -22.55 -14.00
C LYS A 48 15.58 -21.64 -15.18
N GLN A 49 14.70 -22.09 -16.06
CA GLN A 49 14.19 -21.31 -17.19
C GLN A 49 13.50 -20.02 -16.72
N TYR A 50 12.66 -20.11 -15.68
CA TYR A 50 11.89 -18.97 -15.19
C TYR A 50 12.59 -18.13 -14.13
N SER A 51 13.64 -18.64 -13.45
CA SER A 51 14.35 -17.91 -12.39
C SER A 51 14.87 -16.54 -12.85
N SER A 52 15.40 -16.45 -14.07
CA SER A 52 15.97 -15.20 -14.62
C SER A 52 14.92 -14.13 -14.98
N GLN A 53 13.64 -14.53 -15.02
CA GLN A 53 12.53 -13.66 -15.39
C GLN A 53 11.84 -13.04 -14.16
N GLN A 54 12.17 -13.53 -12.97
CA GLN A 54 11.63 -13.03 -11.71
C GLN A 54 12.26 -11.68 -11.33
N GLN A 55 11.46 -10.78 -10.80
CA GLN A 55 11.88 -9.43 -10.42
C GLN A 55 11.23 -8.99 -9.11
N VAL A 56 11.97 -8.23 -8.31
CA VAL A 56 11.46 -7.59 -7.09
C VAL A 56 11.31 -6.10 -7.36
N TYR A 57 10.12 -5.59 -7.16
CA TYR A 57 9.81 -4.17 -7.19
C TYR A 57 9.62 -3.67 -5.78
N PHE A 58 9.93 -2.41 -5.54
CA PHE A 58 9.69 -1.78 -4.25
C PHE A 58 9.32 -0.31 -4.41
N ARG A 59 8.52 0.20 -3.49
CA ARG A 59 8.19 1.63 -3.38
C ARG A 59 9.28 2.37 -2.59
N GLN A 60 9.26 3.70 -2.65
CA GLN A 60 10.26 4.54 -1.96
C GLN A 60 10.26 4.34 -0.45
N GLU A 61 9.10 4.03 0.13
CA GLU A 61 8.92 3.72 1.55
C GLU A 61 9.68 2.45 1.99
N PHE A 62 10.09 1.61 1.05
CA PHE A 62 10.96 0.47 1.31
C PHE A 62 12.43 0.88 1.54
N LEU A 63 12.88 2.04 1.01
CA LEU A 63 14.28 2.45 1.09
C LEU A 63 14.80 2.69 2.52
N PRO A 64 14.06 3.36 3.43
CA PRO A 64 14.50 3.52 4.81
C PRO A 64 14.81 2.19 5.50
N ALA A 65 14.02 1.15 5.22
CA ALA A 65 14.13 -0.19 5.82
C ALA A 65 15.41 -0.96 5.46
N TYR A 66 16.01 -0.72 4.28
CA TYR A 66 17.25 -1.43 3.88
C TYR A 66 18.49 -1.09 4.74
N LYS A 67 18.41 -0.18 5.72
CA LYS A 67 19.51 -0.05 6.69
C LYS A 67 19.65 -1.29 7.58
N ASP A 68 18.65 -2.17 7.58
CA ASP A 68 18.64 -3.39 8.37
C ASP A 68 19.23 -4.57 7.58
N LYS A 69 19.99 -5.43 8.28
CA LYS A 69 20.44 -6.76 7.79
C LYS A 69 19.28 -7.69 7.38
N HIS A 70 18.05 -7.25 7.57
CA HIS A 70 16.80 -8.01 7.46
C HIS A 70 16.04 -7.74 6.15
N HIS A 71 16.60 -6.95 5.22
CA HIS A 71 15.93 -6.64 3.95
C HIS A 71 15.65 -7.85 3.05
N LEU A 72 16.23 -9.02 3.31
CA LEU A 72 15.89 -10.28 2.62
C LEU A 72 14.95 -11.17 3.43
N ASP A 73 14.74 -10.89 4.73
CA ASP A 73 13.98 -11.77 5.62
C ASP A 73 12.54 -11.97 5.16
N HIS A 74 11.93 -10.92 4.61
CA HIS A 74 10.60 -10.94 4.01
C HIS A 74 10.47 -11.74 2.69
N LEU A 75 11.57 -12.30 2.18
CA LEU A 75 11.63 -13.20 1.01
C LEU A 75 12.00 -14.64 1.43
N LYS A 76 12.29 -14.90 2.72
CA LYS A 76 12.66 -16.22 3.22
C LYS A 76 11.45 -17.13 3.41
N LEU A 77 11.72 -18.42 3.69
CA LEU A 77 10.66 -19.41 3.97
C LEU A 77 10.17 -19.30 5.40
N GLY A 78 8.87 -19.53 5.62
CA GLY A 78 8.27 -19.31 6.93
C GLY A 78 8.49 -20.47 7.89
N TYR A 79 8.62 -21.66 7.32
CA TYR A 79 8.60 -22.93 8.01
C TYR A 79 9.56 -23.92 7.34
N LYS A 80 10.02 -24.92 8.10
CA LYS A 80 10.84 -26.00 7.57
C LYS A 80 10.01 -26.90 6.65
N PRO A 81 10.51 -27.32 5.47
CA PRO A 81 9.71 -28.10 4.53
C PRO A 81 9.18 -29.43 5.06
N ASN A 82 9.92 -30.08 5.96
CA ASN A 82 9.53 -31.33 6.57
C ASN A 82 9.91 -31.34 8.06
N GLU A 83 8.92 -31.19 8.94
CA GLU A 83 9.15 -31.11 10.39
C GLU A 83 9.82 -32.37 10.98
N SER A 84 9.66 -33.52 10.32
CA SER A 84 10.30 -34.77 10.75
C SER A 84 11.80 -34.84 10.41
N LYS A 85 12.30 -33.95 9.55
CA LYS A 85 13.70 -33.90 9.14
C LYS A 85 14.48 -32.86 9.92
N SER A 86 15.66 -33.26 10.38
CA SER A 86 16.67 -32.32 10.84
C SER A 86 17.36 -31.68 9.64
N TYR A 87 17.43 -30.35 9.61
CA TYR A 87 18.16 -29.60 8.60
C TYR A 87 19.28 -28.83 9.24
N ASP A 88 20.38 -28.72 8.51
CA ASP A 88 21.47 -27.80 8.85
C ASP A 88 20.94 -26.36 8.77
N ALA A 89 21.20 -25.56 9.82
CA ALA A 89 20.83 -24.16 9.90
C ALA A 89 21.39 -23.33 8.73
N LYS A 90 22.48 -23.77 8.08
CA LYS A 90 23.03 -23.13 6.88
C LYS A 90 22.29 -23.45 5.58
N LYS A 91 21.44 -24.48 5.57
CA LYS A 91 20.75 -24.94 4.35
C LYS A 91 19.35 -24.35 4.18
N ILE A 92 18.70 -23.94 5.28
CA ILE A 92 17.37 -23.31 5.22
C ILE A 92 17.44 -21.87 5.68
N ASP A 93 17.18 -20.97 4.75
CA ASP A 93 16.93 -19.57 5.04
C ASP A 93 15.49 -19.37 5.52
N LEU A 94 15.30 -19.34 6.84
CA LEU A 94 14.00 -19.09 7.48
C LEU A 94 13.82 -17.61 7.81
N ALA A 95 12.58 -17.14 7.62
CA ALA A 95 12.15 -15.82 8.08
C ALA A 95 12.07 -15.81 9.62
N PRO A 96 12.45 -14.69 10.28
CA PRO A 96 12.26 -14.52 11.71
C PRO A 96 10.81 -14.71 12.14
N GLU A 97 10.62 -15.19 13.37
CA GLU A 97 9.33 -15.23 14.03
C GLU A 97 8.76 -13.82 14.22
N TRP A 98 7.44 -13.72 14.38
CA TRP A 98 6.73 -12.43 14.40
C TRP A 98 7.21 -11.45 15.48
N GLN A 99 7.70 -11.97 16.61
CA GLN A 99 8.19 -11.17 17.74
C GLN A 99 9.49 -10.42 17.40
N ASP A 100 10.27 -10.98 16.49
CA ASP A 100 11.58 -10.48 16.07
C ASP A 100 11.56 -9.89 14.65
N ALA A 101 10.38 -9.89 14.01
CA ALA A 101 10.19 -9.57 12.61
C ALA A 101 9.97 -8.07 12.35
N THR A 102 11.01 -7.26 12.54
CA THR A 102 11.01 -5.82 12.20
C THR A 102 10.70 -5.54 10.72
N TYR A 103 10.80 -6.56 9.86
CA TYR A 103 10.51 -6.45 8.43
C TYR A 103 9.03 -6.35 8.05
N ARG A 104 8.11 -6.70 8.96
CA ARG A 104 6.67 -6.69 8.69
C ARG A 104 6.13 -5.29 8.40
N ASP A 105 6.76 -4.27 8.96
CA ASP A 105 6.35 -2.88 8.78
C ASP A 105 6.56 -2.39 7.34
N PHE A 106 7.43 -3.06 6.57
CA PHE A 106 7.75 -2.64 5.20
C PHE A 106 7.50 -3.71 4.12
N SER A 107 7.13 -4.93 4.49
CA SER A 107 6.90 -6.03 3.52
C SER A 107 5.80 -5.70 2.50
N LYS A 108 4.83 -4.86 2.85
CA LYS A 108 3.80 -4.34 1.95
C LYS A 108 4.34 -3.41 0.84
N TYR A 109 5.51 -2.81 1.03
CA TYR A 109 6.10 -1.88 0.07
C TYR A 109 6.92 -2.57 -1.02
N ARG A 110 6.86 -3.91 -1.12
CA ARG A 110 7.55 -4.68 -2.14
C ARG A 110 6.63 -5.69 -2.80
N VAL A 111 6.99 -6.05 -4.02
CA VAL A 111 6.27 -7.00 -4.86
C VAL A 111 7.31 -7.89 -5.52
N VAL A 112 7.06 -9.19 -5.59
CA VAL A 112 7.78 -10.07 -6.51
C VAL A 112 6.86 -10.42 -7.66
N TYR A 113 7.37 -10.33 -8.88
CA TYR A 113 6.64 -10.65 -10.09
C TYR A 113 7.46 -11.54 -11.02
N GLY A 114 6.78 -12.50 -11.64
CA GLY A 114 7.27 -13.24 -12.79
C GLY A 114 6.43 -14.48 -13.09
N PRO A 115 6.77 -15.23 -14.15
CA PRO A 115 6.06 -16.43 -14.54
C PRO A 115 6.29 -17.56 -13.53
N VAL A 116 5.22 -18.24 -13.13
CA VAL A 116 5.25 -19.37 -12.19
C VAL A 116 4.51 -20.58 -12.77
N PRO A 117 5.13 -21.76 -12.82
CA PRO A 117 4.46 -23.03 -13.12
C PRO A 117 3.48 -23.46 -12.02
N TYR A 118 2.23 -23.74 -12.40
CA TYR A 118 1.16 -24.32 -11.56
C TYR A 118 0.78 -25.73 -12.04
N TYR A 119 0.63 -26.67 -11.10
CA TYR A 119 0.43 -28.10 -11.33
C TYR A 119 -1.00 -28.55 -11.03
N LEU A 120 -1.99 -27.78 -11.50
CA LEU A 120 -3.43 -28.01 -11.19
C LEU A 120 -3.93 -29.38 -11.68
N LYS A 121 -3.33 -29.91 -12.75
CA LYS A 121 -3.68 -31.21 -13.36
C LYS A 121 -2.81 -32.37 -12.85
N GLY A 122 -1.92 -32.14 -11.89
CA GLY A 122 -0.92 -33.10 -11.41
C GLY A 122 0.51 -32.77 -11.85
N PHE A 123 1.50 -33.28 -11.11
CA PHE A 123 2.93 -33.07 -11.38
C PHE A 123 3.46 -33.82 -12.60
N ASP A 124 2.71 -34.81 -13.10
CA ASP A 124 3.04 -35.59 -14.29
C ASP A 124 2.57 -34.93 -15.59
N LYS A 125 1.82 -33.82 -15.50
CA LYS A 125 1.33 -33.03 -16.64
C LYS A 125 2.17 -31.79 -16.85
N GLN A 126 2.12 -31.26 -18.07
CA GLN A 126 2.69 -29.95 -18.37
C GLN A 126 2.01 -28.89 -17.47
N PRO A 127 2.79 -28.13 -16.68
CA PRO A 127 2.22 -27.11 -15.82
C PRO A 127 1.71 -25.92 -16.63
N ASP A 128 0.68 -25.27 -16.09
CA ASP A 128 0.19 -24.00 -16.59
C ASP A 128 1.09 -22.88 -16.04
N VAL A 129 1.68 -22.08 -16.92
CA VAL A 129 2.55 -20.98 -16.51
C VAL A 129 1.72 -19.71 -16.44
N ILE A 130 1.64 -19.14 -15.26
CA ILE A 130 0.85 -17.93 -14.99
C ILE A 130 1.80 -16.89 -14.41
N ASP A 131 1.74 -15.66 -14.92
CA ASP A 131 2.47 -14.56 -14.30
C ASP A 131 1.87 -14.29 -12.93
N THR A 132 2.70 -14.34 -11.89
CA THR A 132 2.23 -14.19 -10.51
C THR A 132 2.83 -12.94 -9.89
N ILE A 133 2.00 -12.18 -9.18
CA ILE A 133 2.39 -11.07 -8.31
C ILE A 133 2.28 -11.56 -6.88
N SER A 134 3.40 -11.68 -6.17
CA SER A 134 3.43 -11.91 -4.71
C SER A 134 3.57 -10.58 -3.99
N ALA A 135 2.54 -10.20 -3.23
CA ALA A 135 2.51 -8.97 -2.45
C ALA A 135 1.89 -9.19 -1.07
N CYS A 136 2.28 -8.37 -0.09
CA CYS A 136 1.67 -8.36 1.23
C CYS A 136 0.72 -7.17 1.36
N ALA A 137 -0.44 -7.39 1.99
CA ALA A 137 -1.38 -6.32 2.29
C ALA A 137 -0.97 -5.50 3.51
N ILE A 138 -1.71 -4.41 3.76
CA ILE A 138 -1.66 -3.66 5.01
C ILE A 138 -2.07 -4.58 6.16
N ASN A 139 -1.36 -4.52 7.27
CA ASN A 139 -1.55 -5.47 8.36
C ASN A 139 -2.11 -4.86 9.64
N LEU A 140 -3.40 -5.13 9.88
CA LEU A 140 -4.15 -4.76 11.08
C LEU A 140 -4.56 -6.01 11.88
N MET A 141 -3.69 -7.02 11.91
CA MET A 141 -3.92 -8.30 12.59
C MET A 141 -3.11 -8.47 13.89
N GLY A 142 -2.33 -7.46 14.28
CA GLY A 142 -1.52 -7.47 15.50
C GLY A 142 -0.05 -7.81 15.28
N THR A 143 0.35 -8.16 14.05
CA THR A 143 1.74 -8.53 13.75
C THR A 143 2.56 -7.42 13.10
N SER A 144 1.97 -6.27 12.77
CA SER A 144 2.69 -5.02 12.47
C SER A 144 2.16 -3.89 13.34
N LYS A 145 2.92 -3.53 14.37
CA LYS A 145 2.57 -2.41 15.26
C LYS A 145 2.59 -1.07 14.53
N ALA A 146 3.45 -0.92 13.51
CA ALA A 146 3.51 0.31 12.72
C ALA A 146 2.24 0.52 11.90
N ASP A 147 1.69 -0.53 11.31
CA ASP A 147 0.45 -0.45 10.54
C ASP A 147 -0.75 -0.17 11.45
N GLU A 148 -0.84 -0.82 12.60
CA GLU A 148 -1.89 -0.52 13.57
C GLU A 148 -1.81 0.93 14.07
N ALA A 149 -0.61 1.43 14.35
CA ALA A 149 -0.43 2.82 14.78
C ALA A 149 -0.82 3.83 13.68
N LYS A 150 -0.59 3.49 12.40
CA LYS A 150 -0.88 4.36 11.26
C LYS A 150 -2.34 4.32 10.83
N PHE A 151 -2.94 3.15 10.76
CA PHE A 151 -4.26 2.94 10.13
C PHE A 151 -5.35 2.57 11.13
N MET A 152 -5.00 2.25 12.37
CA MET A 152 -5.95 1.95 13.44
C MET A 152 -5.65 2.74 14.73
N PRO A 153 -5.42 4.08 14.68
CA PRO A 153 -5.10 4.86 15.86
C PRO A 153 -6.24 4.79 16.88
N GLY A 154 -5.95 4.28 18.08
CA GLY A 154 -6.96 4.10 19.13
C GLY A 154 -7.93 2.94 18.88
N GLY A 155 -7.60 1.98 18.01
CA GLY A 155 -8.40 0.78 17.80
C GLY A 155 -9.57 0.94 16.81
N ARG A 156 -9.63 2.06 16.09
CA ARG A 156 -10.60 2.35 15.04
C ARG A 156 -9.92 2.61 13.71
N LEU A 157 -10.57 2.25 12.61
CA LEU A 157 -10.03 2.48 11.27
C LEU A 157 -9.86 3.99 10.99
N ASP A 158 -8.64 4.41 10.65
CA ASP A 158 -8.41 5.70 9.99
C ASP A 158 -8.68 5.54 8.50
N GLU A 159 -9.90 5.90 8.09
CA GLU A 159 -10.35 5.73 6.71
C GLU A 159 -9.52 6.52 5.68
N ILE A 160 -8.98 7.68 6.06
CA ILE A 160 -8.23 8.54 5.13
C ILE A 160 -6.88 7.90 4.86
N ALA A 161 -6.12 7.62 5.92
CA ALA A 161 -4.80 7.00 5.80
C ALA A 161 -4.89 5.62 5.13
N PHE A 162 -5.90 4.82 5.49
CA PHE A 162 -6.10 3.49 4.90
C PHE A 162 -6.47 3.58 3.41
N ARG A 163 -7.32 4.53 3.01
CA ARG A 163 -7.70 4.74 1.61
C ARG A 163 -6.53 5.15 0.73
N GLU A 164 -5.70 6.08 1.22
CA GLU A 164 -4.50 6.50 0.50
C GLU A 164 -3.52 5.34 0.29
N GLU A 165 -3.29 4.54 1.34
CA GLU A 165 -2.40 3.39 1.24
C GLU A 165 -2.97 2.28 0.34
N CYS A 166 -4.28 1.98 0.41
CA CYS A 166 -4.94 1.03 -0.49
C CYS A 166 -4.85 1.48 -1.96
N ARG A 167 -5.03 2.78 -2.24
CA ARG A 167 -4.85 3.33 -3.59
C ARG A 167 -3.41 3.18 -4.07
N ALA A 168 -2.43 3.55 -3.24
CA ALA A 168 -1.02 3.42 -3.58
C ALA A 168 -0.62 1.95 -3.81
N MET A 169 -1.18 1.02 -3.04
CA MET A 169 -0.99 -0.42 -3.22
C MET A 169 -1.58 -0.92 -4.54
N ALA A 170 -2.84 -0.58 -4.82
CA ALA A 170 -3.50 -0.97 -6.06
C ALA A 170 -2.78 -0.39 -7.29
N ASP A 171 -2.35 0.86 -7.21
CA ASP A 171 -1.55 1.53 -8.25
C ASP A 171 -0.25 0.77 -8.49
N PHE A 172 0.44 0.40 -7.42
CA PHE A 172 1.71 -0.31 -7.48
C PHE A 172 1.57 -1.70 -8.12
N LEU A 173 0.56 -2.48 -7.73
CA LEU A 173 0.35 -3.82 -8.27
C LEU A 173 -0.09 -3.80 -9.73
N LEU A 174 -1.08 -2.95 -10.07
CA LEU A 174 -1.63 -2.90 -11.41
C LEU A 174 -0.69 -2.24 -12.42
N SER A 175 0.09 -1.25 -12.00
CA SER A 175 1.14 -0.67 -12.87
C SER A 175 2.23 -1.68 -13.20
N ILE A 176 2.66 -2.50 -12.24
CA ILE A 176 3.62 -3.59 -12.49
C ILE A 176 3.02 -4.57 -13.50
N ALA A 177 1.80 -5.08 -13.26
CA ALA A 177 1.13 -6.01 -14.17
C ALA A 177 1.04 -5.43 -15.60
N LYS A 178 0.53 -4.20 -15.74
CA LYS A 178 0.36 -3.52 -17.01
C LYS A 178 1.69 -3.28 -17.74
N SER A 179 2.72 -2.84 -17.01
CA SER A 179 4.07 -2.59 -17.58
C SER A 179 4.72 -3.86 -18.15
N ARG A 180 4.21 -5.03 -17.76
CA ARG A 180 4.67 -6.34 -18.20
C ARG A 180 3.78 -6.98 -19.26
N GLY A 181 2.83 -6.22 -19.80
CA GLY A 181 1.96 -6.65 -20.89
C GLY A 181 0.67 -7.31 -20.43
N ALA A 182 0.47 -7.53 -19.13
CA ALA A 182 -0.77 -8.11 -18.65
C ALA A 182 -1.95 -7.19 -18.98
N ASN A 183 -2.97 -7.75 -19.63
CA ASN A 183 -4.22 -7.06 -19.93
C ASN A 183 -5.35 -7.47 -18.99
N LYS A 184 -5.12 -8.50 -18.18
CA LYS A 184 -6.01 -8.95 -17.12
C LYS A 184 -5.24 -9.24 -15.84
N PHE A 185 -5.84 -8.87 -14.71
CA PHE A 185 -5.32 -9.11 -13.37
C PHE A 185 -6.35 -9.88 -12.56
N VAL A 186 -6.02 -11.09 -12.14
CA VAL A 186 -6.92 -11.98 -11.40
C VAL A 186 -6.49 -11.98 -9.94
N MET A 187 -7.37 -11.61 -9.03
CA MET A 187 -7.02 -11.45 -7.61
C MET A 187 -8.09 -11.98 -6.67
N PRO A 188 -7.72 -12.51 -5.50
CA PRO A 188 -8.66 -12.81 -4.42
C PRO A 188 -9.00 -11.54 -3.62
N ALA A 189 -9.80 -11.68 -2.57
CA ALA A 189 -9.95 -10.66 -1.55
C ALA A 189 -8.59 -10.36 -0.86
N PHE A 190 -7.94 -9.27 -1.24
CA PHE A 190 -6.60 -8.92 -0.78
C PHE A 190 -6.63 -8.06 0.48
N GLY A 191 -6.02 -8.53 1.57
CA GLY A 191 -5.81 -7.72 2.78
C GLY A 191 -7.04 -7.44 3.63
N VAL A 192 -8.19 -8.02 3.31
CA VAL A 192 -9.48 -7.69 3.94
C VAL A 192 -10.16 -8.89 4.61
N GLY A 193 -9.42 -9.98 4.76
CA GLY A 193 -9.78 -11.15 5.57
C GLY A 193 -9.09 -11.10 6.93
N VAL A 194 -8.16 -12.02 7.18
CA VAL A 194 -7.44 -12.13 8.47
C VAL A 194 -6.66 -10.85 8.83
N TYR A 195 -6.18 -10.13 7.81
CA TYR A 195 -5.40 -8.90 7.94
C TYR A 195 -6.12 -7.74 8.62
N ILE A 196 -7.45 -7.79 8.76
CA ILE A 196 -8.24 -6.76 9.45
C ILE A 196 -8.92 -7.30 10.71
N GLN A 197 -8.42 -8.41 11.27
CA GLN A 197 -9.07 -9.07 12.41
C GLN A 197 -9.16 -8.19 13.66
N ASN A 198 -8.20 -7.28 13.89
CA ASN A 198 -8.19 -6.41 15.08
C ASN A 198 -9.11 -5.19 14.97
N LEU A 199 -9.68 -4.91 13.79
CA LEU A 199 -10.80 -3.99 13.69
C LEU A 199 -11.99 -4.60 14.42
N LYS A 200 -12.24 -4.22 15.67
CA LYS A 200 -13.30 -4.86 16.49
C LYS A 200 -14.70 -4.58 15.97
N ASN A 201 -14.91 -3.42 15.34
CA ASN A 201 -16.19 -3.02 14.80
C ASN A 201 -16.44 -3.65 13.42
N THR A 202 -17.58 -4.31 13.26
CA THR A 202 -18.05 -4.86 11.98
C THR A 202 -18.16 -3.78 10.89
N ASP A 203 -18.59 -2.57 11.24
CA ASP A 203 -18.71 -1.46 10.30
C ASP A 203 -17.33 -1.03 9.77
N ASP A 204 -16.33 -0.95 10.66
CA ASP A 204 -14.95 -0.62 10.27
C ASP A 204 -14.38 -1.72 9.35
N LYS A 205 -14.68 -3.01 9.59
CA LYS A 205 -14.29 -4.11 8.69
C LYS A 205 -14.97 -4.00 7.32
N ALA A 206 -16.28 -3.72 7.29
CA ALA A 206 -17.02 -3.51 6.07
C ALA A 206 -16.47 -2.31 5.29
N LYS A 207 -16.09 -1.25 6.01
CA LYS A 207 -15.49 -0.05 5.42
C LYS A 207 -14.11 -0.29 4.84
N ALA A 208 -13.25 -1.04 5.53
CA ALA A 208 -11.94 -1.45 5.01
C ALA A 208 -12.07 -2.25 3.70
N LYS A 209 -13.04 -3.19 3.65
CA LYS A 209 -13.38 -3.94 2.42
C LYS A 209 -13.82 -3.03 1.28
N GLU A 210 -14.75 -2.11 1.55
CA GLU A 210 -15.23 -1.13 0.57
C GLU A 210 -14.09 -0.26 0.02
N ILE A 211 -13.23 0.25 0.91
CA ILE A 211 -12.08 1.09 0.55
C ILE A 211 -11.12 0.33 -0.39
N MET A 212 -10.77 -0.92 -0.07
CA MET A 212 -9.88 -1.72 -0.91
C MET A 212 -10.50 -2.03 -2.28
N ASN A 213 -11.77 -2.44 -2.31
CA ASN A 213 -12.49 -2.73 -3.56
C ASN A 213 -12.53 -1.50 -4.48
N LYS A 214 -12.87 -0.33 -3.93
CA LYS A 214 -12.89 0.94 -4.68
C LYS A 214 -11.49 1.37 -5.15
N ALA A 215 -10.45 1.15 -4.35
CA ALA A 215 -9.07 1.45 -4.74
C ALA A 215 -8.63 0.64 -5.97
N PHE A 216 -8.90 -0.67 -5.99
CA PHE A 216 -8.61 -1.50 -7.15
C PHE A 216 -9.44 -1.10 -8.37
N ALA A 217 -10.73 -0.83 -8.21
CA ALA A 217 -11.57 -0.37 -9.32
C ALA A 217 -11.05 0.95 -9.92
N GLU A 218 -10.67 1.92 -9.08
CA GLU A 218 -10.11 3.20 -9.52
C GLU A 218 -8.80 3.01 -10.30
N MET A 219 -7.88 2.18 -9.79
CA MET A 219 -6.59 1.94 -10.43
C MET A 219 -6.69 1.04 -11.66
N ALA A 220 -7.63 0.10 -11.70
CA ALA A 220 -7.95 -0.71 -12.89
C ALA A 220 -8.34 0.17 -14.07
N ARG A 221 -9.20 1.16 -13.81
CA ARG A 221 -9.59 2.16 -14.80
C ARG A 221 -8.40 3.04 -15.22
N LYS A 222 -7.60 3.52 -14.26
CA LYS A 222 -6.42 4.36 -14.53
C LYS A 222 -5.41 3.68 -15.45
N HIS A 223 -5.13 2.39 -15.23
CA HIS A 223 -4.14 1.62 -15.99
C HIS A 223 -4.72 0.86 -17.19
N GLU A 224 -6.04 0.95 -17.40
CA GLU A 224 -6.77 0.23 -18.43
C GLU A 224 -6.42 -1.27 -18.43
N ILE A 225 -6.54 -1.89 -17.26
CA ILE A 225 -6.33 -3.32 -17.04
C ILE A 225 -7.60 -3.91 -16.45
N MET A 226 -8.08 -5.02 -17.02
CA MET A 226 -9.27 -5.68 -16.46
C MET A 226 -8.91 -6.41 -15.18
N VAL A 227 -9.61 -6.14 -14.09
CA VAL A 227 -9.43 -6.81 -12.81
C VAL A 227 -10.60 -7.75 -12.59
N ASP A 228 -10.31 -9.03 -12.39
CA ASP A 228 -11.29 -10.02 -11.92
C ASP A 228 -11.01 -10.29 -10.43
N TRP A 229 -11.88 -9.77 -9.57
CA TRP A 229 -11.86 -10.01 -8.12
C TRP A 229 -12.67 -11.28 -7.81
N VAL A 230 -11.95 -12.33 -7.43
CA VAL A 230 -12.50 -13.65 -7.16
C VAL A 230 -13.04 -13.73 -5.73
N VAL A 231 -14.34 -14.00 -5.64
CA VAL A 231 -15.02 -14.47 -4.43
C VAL A 231 -14.97 -15.99 -4.44
N TRP A 232 -14.48 -16.59 -3.34
CA TRP A 232 -14.29 -18.03 -3.27
C TRP A 232 -15.59 -18.81 -3.48
N LYS A 233 -15.57 -19.80 -4.39
CA LYS A 233 -16.76 -20.56 -4.79
C LYS A 233 -17.45 -21.31 -3.65
N ASP A 234 -16.71 -21.81 -2.66
CA ASP A 234 -17.30 -22.54 -1.53
C ASP A 234 -17.64 -21.64 -0.34
N ASN A 235 -17.55 -20.31 -0.48
CA ASN A 235 -18.06 -19.40 0.52
C ASN A 235 -19.60 -19.47 0.54
N LYS A 236 -20.18 -19.80 1.70
CA LYS A 236 -21.64 -19.91 1.90
C LYS A 236 -22.40 -18.65 1.49
N ASN A 237 -21.76 -17.48 1.54
CA ASN A 237 -22.34 -16.19 1.19
C ASN A 237 -21.75 -15.59 -0.10
N ALA A 238 -21.14 -16.40 -0.97
CA ALA A 238 -20.43 -15.92 -2.16
C ALA A 238 -21.28 -14.98 -3.04
N SER A 239 -22.54 -15.34 -3.31
CA SER A 239 -23.45 -14.52 -4.12
C SER A 239 -23.77 -13.17 -3.48
N HIS A 240 -23.98 -13.15 -2.16
CA HIS A 240 -24.23 -11.91 -1.44
C HIS A 240 -22.99 -11.00 -1.44
N GLU A 241 -21.81 -11.58 -1.18
CA GLU A 241 -20.54 -10.84 -1.20
C GLU A 241 -20.25 -10.28 -2.60
N LYS A 242 -20.42 -11.07 -3.65
CA LYS A 242 -20.29 -10.60 -5.04
C LYS A 242 -21.21 -9.41 -5.32
N ASN A 243 -22.50 -9.54 -5.04
CA ASN A 243 -23.47 -8.47 -5.31
C ASN A 243 -23.16 -7.19 -4.53
N LEU A 244 -22.69 -7.32 -3.29
CA LEU A 244 -22.25 -6.17 -2.51
C LEU A 244 -21.06 -5.48 -3.17
N LEU A 245 -20.05 -6.24 -3.59
CA LEU A 245 -18.86 -5.70 -4.25
C LEU A 245 -19.17 -5.06 -5.62
N ASP A 246 -20.08 -5.66 -6.40
CA ASP A 246 -20.59 -5.10 -7.66
C ASP A 246 -21.25 -3.73 -7.41
N SER A 247 -22.13 -3.63 -6.39
CA SER A 247 -22.84 -2.38 -6.07
C SER A 247 -21.89 -1.22 -5.70
N GLN A 248 -20.72 -1.52 -5.14
CA GLN A 248 -19.73 -0.53 -4.74
C GLN A 248 -18.91 0.04 -5.90
N THR A 249 -18.91 -0.64 -7.05
CA THR A 249 -18.07 -0.33 -8.22
C THR A 249 -18.89 -0.22 -9.50
N GLN A 250 -20.22 -0.06 -9.36
CA GLN A 250 -21.16 0.04 -10.46
C GLN A 250 -20.69 1.05 -11.53
N GLY A 251 -20.72 0.64 -12.79
CA GLY A 251 -20.28 1.46 -13.93
C GLY A 251 -18.77 1.45 -14.19
N ASN A 252 -17.98 0.63 -13.48
CA ASN A 252 -16.58 0.41 -13.83
C ASN A 252 -16.42 -0.77 -14.81
N ALA A 253 -16.09 -0.49 -16.06
CA ALA A 253 -15.88 -1.50 -17.10
C ALA A 253 -14.59 -2.34 -16.91
N TYR A 254 -13.68 -1.91 -16.04
CA TYR A 254 -12.39 -2.58 -15.80
C TYR A 254 -12.39 -3.44 -14.53
N MET A 255 -13.51 -3.54 -13.82
CA MET A 255 -13.62 -4.29 -12.57
C MET A 255 -14.77 -5.28 -12.66
N ASN A 256 -14.47 -6.57 -12.49
CA ASN A 256 -15.47 -7.63 -12.41
C ASN A 256 -15.32 -8.39 -11.09
N HIS A 257 -16.43 -8.75 -10.47
CA HIS A 257 -16.45 -9.69 -9.35
C HIS A 257 -16.94 -11.05 -9.85
N VAL A 258 -16.20 -12.12 -9.56
CA VAL A 258 -16.50 -13.47 -10.07
C VAL A 258 -16.51 -14.48 -8.95
N ILE A 259 -17.40 -15.47 -9.00
CA ILE A 259 -17.43 -16.57 -8.03
C ILE A 259 -16.69 -17.75 -8.66
N ALA A 260 -15.50 -18.07 -8.17
CA ALA A 260 -14.65 -19.10 -8.76
C ALA A 260 -13.58 -19.63 -7.79
N ASP A 261 -12.85 -20.64 -8.23
CA ASP A 261 -11.50 -20.92 -7.72
C ASP A 261 -10.50 -19.99 -8.42
N LEU A 262 -9.59 -19.37 -7.66
CA LEU A 262 -8.68 -18.36 -8.19
C LEU A 262 -7.76 -18.92 -9.29
N MET A 263 -7.15 -20.08 -9.04
CA MET A 263 -6.14 -20.66 -9.94
C MET A 263 -6.81 -21.26 -11.18
N GLU A 264 -7.93 -21.96 -11.01
CA GLU A 264 -8.74 -22.46 -12.14
C GLU A 264 -9.26 -21.31 -13.01
N HIS A 265 -9.70 -20.21 -12.39
CA HIS A 265 -10.16 -19.02 -13.13
C HIS A 265 -9.03 -18.36 -13.90
N ALA A 266 -7.87 -18.12 -13.26
CA ALA A 266 -6.70 -17.55 -13.93
C ALA A 266 -6.25 -18.39 -15.14
N GLN A 267 -6.25 -19.73 -15.00
CA GLN A 267 -5.99 -20.64 -16.12
C GLN A 267 -7.03 -20.48 -17.24
N THR A 268 -8.31 -20.40 -16.89
CA THR A 268 -9.40 -20.24 -17.86
C THR A 268 -9.25 -18.93 -18.64
N GLN A 269 -8.87 -17.84 -17.97
CA GLN A 269 -8.62 -16.56 -18.62
C GLN A 269 -7.41 -16.61 -19.57
N ASN A 270 -6.30 -17.25 -19.17
CA ASN A 270 -5.16 -17.46 -20.06
C ASN A 270 -5.53 -18.28 -21.31
N ASN A 271 -6.30 -19.36 -21.15
CA ASN A 271 -6.78 -20.18 -22.27
C ASN A 271 -7.74 -19.44 -23.20
N ALA A 272 -8.43 -18.40 -22.70
CA ALA A 272 -9.27 -17.52 -23.50
C ALA A 272 -8.49 -16.44 -24.27
N GLY A 273 -7.15 -16.44 -24.18
CA GLY A 273 -6.28 -15.52 -24.92
C GLY A 273 -5.92 -14.24 -24.17
N TYR A 274 -6.28 -14.12 -22.89
CA TYR A 274 -5.78 -13.02 -22.05
C TYR A 274 -4.34 -13.28 -21.60
N HIS A 275 -3.56 -12.20 -21.48
CA HIS A 275 -2.30 -12.26 -20.75
C HIS A 275 -2.59 -11.90 -19.30
N CYS A 276 -2.79 -12.94 -18.47
CA CYS A 276 -3.19 -12.75 -17.08
C CYS A 276 -1.99 -12.70 -16.14
N ALA A 277 -1.99 -11.69 -15.28
CA ALA A 277 -1.24 -11.71 -14.03
C ALA A 277 -2.18 -12.10 -12.87
N MET A 278 -1.71 -12.95 -11.96
CA MET A 278 -2.48 -13.43 -10.81
C MET A 278 -1.86 -12.96 -9.50
N LEU A 279 -2.68 -12.48 -8.57
CA LEU A 279 -2.22 -12.10 -7.23
C LEU A 279 -2.10 -13.32 -6.33
N ASN A 280 -0.89 -13.59 -5.87
CA ASN A 280 -0.64 -14.37 -4.65
C ASN A 280 -0.67 -13.39 -3.45
N PRO A 281 -1.71 -13.43 -2.60
CA PRO A 281 -1.81 -12.57 -1.42
C PRO A 281 -0.86 -13.12 -0.34
N GLY A 282 0.44 -12.79 -0.48
CA GLY A 282 1.48 -13.31 0.41
C GLY A 282 1.22 -13.00 1.89
N SER A 283 1.91 -13.74 2.76
CA SER A 283 1.94 -13.42 4.18
C SER A 283 2.95 -12.28 4.45
N ASP A 284 2.65 -11.44 5.44
CA ASP A 284 3.60 -10.47 6.01
C ASP A 284 4.86 -11.13 6.57
N ARG A 285 4.75 -12.42 6.94
CA ARG A 285 5.86 -13.29 7.32
C ARG A 285 6.59 -13.77 6.07
N THR A 286 5.94 -14.53 5.18
CA THR A 286 6.59 -15.22 4.05
C THR A 286 5.76 -15.38 2.79
N ILE A 287 6.44 -15.75 1.70
CA ILE A 287 5.81 -16.20 0.47
C ILE A 287 5.23 -17.60 0.70
N GLY A 288 3.93 -17.77 0.46
CA GLY A 288 3.28 -19.08 0.51
C GLY A 288 2.84 -19.58 1.89
N GLY A 289 2.83 -18.74 2.92
CA GLY A 289 2.31 -19.10 4.25
C GLY A 289 2.96 -20.35 4.86
N LYS A 290 2.18 -21.15 5.60
CA LYS A 290 2.58 -22.48 6.09
C LYS A 290 2.39 -23.54 5.00
N TYR A 291 3.17 -23.44 3.92
CA TYR A 291 3.08 -24.34 2.76
C TYR A 291 3.24 -25.84 3.08
N ILE A 292 3.66 -26.21 4.29
CA ILE A 292 3.77 -27.59 4.77
C ILE A 292 2.50 -28.13 5.43
N ALA A 293 1.46 -27.30 5.60
CA ALA A 293 0.21 -27.66 6.24
C ALA A 293 -0.40 -28.93 5.61
N GLN A 294 -0.97 -29.81 6.45
CA GLN A 294 -1.65 -31.03 5.97
C GLN A 294 -2.89 -30.68 5.16
N ASN A 295 -3.65 -29.70 5.64
CA ASN A 295 -4.78 -29.09 4.97
C ASN A 295 -4.45 -27.60 4.86
N PRO A 296 -3.99 -27.10 3.70
CA PRO A 296 -3.72 -25.68 3.52
C PRO A 296 -5.05 -24.91 3.56
N ASP A 297 -5.26 -24.16 4.64
CA ASP A 297 -6.52 -23.44 4.88
C ASP A 297 -6.52 -22.06 4.20
N THR A 298 -5.34 -21.60 3.80
CA THR A 298 -5.15 -20.29 3.17
C THR A 298 -4.80 -20.45 1.70
N LEU A 299 -5.17 -19.45 0.90
CA LEU A 299 -4.93 -19.46 -0.54
C LEU A 299 -3.43 -19.43 -0.86
N GLU A 300 -2.64 -18.65 -0.13
CA GLU A 300 -1.19 -18.59 -0.33
C GLU A 300 -0.51 -19.94 -0.08
N GLU A 301 -1.00 -20.72 0.87
CA GLU A 301 -0.51 -22.08 1.15
C GLU A 301 -0.90 -23.05 0.04
N GLN A 302 -2.15 -22.98 -0.44
CA GLN A 302 -2.63 -23.77 -1.57
C GLN A 302 -1.81 -23.48 -2.83
N MET A 303 -1.63 -22.19 -3.15
CA MET A 303 -0.79 -21.75 -4.28
C MET A 303 0.64 -22.26 -4.14
N ALA A 304 1.25 -22.20 -2.95
CA ALA A 304 2.60 -22.70 -2.72
C ALA A 304 2.72 -24.22 -2.83
N GLN A 305 1.67 -24.97 -2.46
CA GLN A 305 1.65 -26.43 -2.59
C GLN A 305 1.43 -26.90 -4.03
N GLN A 306 0.74 -26.09 -4.86
CA GLN A 306 0.37 -26.43 -6.22
C GLN A 306 1.26 -25.77 -7.29
N SER A 307 2.40 -25.19 -6.91
CA SER A 307 3.26 -24.46 -7.84
C SER A 307 4.75 -24.49 -7.48
N ASP A 308 5.56 -23.84 -8.31
CA ASP A 308 6.98 -23.54 -8.07
C ASP A 308 7.23 -22.16 -7.42
N LEU A 309 6.18 -21.49 -6.95
CA LEU A 309 6.22 -20.15 -6.36
C LEU A 309 7.33 -20.00 -5.31
N LEU A 310 7.46 -20.98 -4.41
CA LEU A 310 8.45 -20.96 -3.33
C LEU A 310 9.89 -20.91 -3.83
N PHE A 311 10.18 -21.47 -5.01
CA PHE A 311 11.54 -21.49 -5.56
C PHE A 311 11.83 -20.25 -6.40
N LEU A 312 10.81 -19.72 -7.06
CA LEU A 312 10.94 -18.60 -7.99
C LEU A 312 10.86 -17.25 -7.29
N HIS A 313 9.99 -17.09 -6.28
CA HIS A 313 9.71 -15.80 -5.67
C HIS A 313 10.44 -15.53 -4.35
N SER A 314 11.21 -16.49 -3.83
CA SER A 314 11.89 -16.39 -2.52
C SER A 314 13.38 -16.10 -2.66
N VAL A 315 14.09 -16.04 -1.51
CA VAL A 315 15.56 -16.03 -1.45
C VAL A 315 16.23 -17.21 -2.14
N TYR A 316 15.47 -18.25 -2.51
CA TYR A 316 16.01 -19.38 -3.25
C TYR A 316 16.35 -19.06 -4.71
N ASN A 317 15.82 -17.96 -5.25
CA ASN A 317 16.17 -17.46 -6.56
C ASN A 317 17.30 -16.41 -6.48
N GLU A 318 18.55 -16.87 -6.52
CA GLU A 318 19.74 -16.02 -6.39
C GLU A 318 19.82 -14.92 -7.47
N ASN A 319 19.36 -15.20 -8.70
CA ASN A 319 19.34 -14.22 -9.79
C ASN A 319 18.43 -13.03 -9.47
N MET A 320 17.26 -13.32 -8.89
CA MET A 320 16.31 -12.30 -8.47
C MET A 320 16.86 -11.49 -7.29
N ILE A 321 17.47 -12.15 -6.31
CA ILE A 321 18.08 -11.50 -5.16
C ILE A 321 19.21 -10.56 -5.57
N HIS A 322 20.13 -11.03 -6.41
CA HIS A 322 21.25 -10.23 -6.88
C HIS A 322 20.78 -8.95 -7.58
N ARG A 323 19.78 -9.06 -8.46
CA ARG A 323 19.18 -7.89 -9.13
C ARG A 323 18.51 -6.94 -8.14
N PHE A 324 17.73 -7.47 -7.22
CA PHE A 324 17.07 -6.67 -6.19
C PHE A 324 18.06 -5.88 -5.35
N GLU A 325 19.14 -6.51 -4.89
CA GLU A 325 20.18 -5.83 -4.11
C GLU A 325 20.87 -4.72 -4.90
N LEU A 326 21.12 -4.92 -6.19
CA LEU A 326 21.66 -3.89 -7.09
C LEU A 326 20.69 -2.71 -7.26
N ASP A 327 19.42 -2.99 -7.58
CA ASP A 327 18.39 -1.97 -7.79
C ASP A 327 18.18 -1.14 -6.52
N LEU A 328 18.17 -1.81 -5.36
CA LEU A 328 18.02 -1.18 -4.07
C LEU A 328 19.21 -0.30 -3.69
N LYS A 329 20.43 -0.75 -4.01
CA LYS A 329 21.66 0.04 -3.84
C LYS A 329 21.64 1.29 -4.72
N LEU A 330 21.25 1.16 -5.98
CA LEU A 330 21.14 2.28 -6.93
C LEU A 330 20.09 3.30 -6.49
N ALA A 331 18.90 2.84 -6.10
CA ALA A 331 17.83 3.70 -5.61
C ALA A 331 18.26 4.55 -4.40
N LYS A 332 19.10 4.00 -3.52
CA LYS A 332 19.66 4.75 -2.38
C LYS A 332 20.70 5.79 -2.77
N GLN A 333 21.55 5.49 -3.75
CA GLN A 333 22.51 6.47 -4.24
C GLN A 333 21.78 7.68 -4.85
N ASN A 334 20.73 7.41 -5.64
CA ASN A 334 19.91 8.44 -6.26
C ASN A 334 19.09 9.25 -5.23
N SER A 335 18.58 8.62 -4.16
CA SER A 335 17.85 9.34 -3.12
C SER A 335 18.75 10.22 -2.24
N ARG A 336 20.02 9.84 -2.05
CA ARG A 336 21.04 10.69 -1.39
C ARG A 336 21.41 11.91 -2.24
N GLN A 337 21.49 11.75 -3.56
CA GLN A 337 21.73 12.88 -4.47
C GLN A 337 20.53 13.83 -4.59
N LYS A 338 19.31 13.35 -4.31
CA LYS A 338 18.07 14.13 -4.27
C LYS A 338 17.70 14.64 -2.87
N GLN A 339 18.58 14.56 -1.87
CA GLN A 339 18.29 15.21 -0.58
C GLN A 339 18.11 16.72 -0.77
N PRO A 340 17.20 17.36 0.00
CA PRO A 340 16.86 18.75 -0.22
C PRO A 340 18.10 19.64 -0.10
N GLN A 341 18.10 20.69 -0.91
CA GLN A 341 19.04 21.81 -0.84
C GLN A 341 19.29 22.22 0.62
N SER A 342 20.49 22.71 0.93
CA SER A 342 20.93 23.11 2.28
C SER A 342 19.82 23.75 3.13
N ILE A 343 19.90 23.62 4.46
CA ILE A 343 19.00 24.30 5.41
C ILE A 343 18.73 25.76 4.98
N ASP A 344 19.73 26.43 4.43
CA ASP A 344 19.64 27.79 3.87
C ASP A 344 18.68 27.94 2.69
N ALA A 345 18.67 26.99 1.74
CA ALA A 345 17.76 27.00 0.60
C ALA A 345 16.32 26.69 1.00
N MET A 346 16.13 25.79 1.99
CA MET A 346 14.82 25.55 2.58
C MET A 346 14.32 26.79 3.35
N LEU A 347 15.18 27.45 4.11
CA LEU A 347 14.86 28.71 4.79
C LEU A 347 14.55 29.84 3.79
N LEU A 348 15.24 29.87 2.65
CA LEU A 348 14.99 30.82 1.57
C LEU A 348 13.61 30.60 0.93
N LEU A 349 13.25 29.35 0.61
CA LEU A 349 11.92 28.98 0.13
C LEU A 349 10.83 29.37 1.14
N LYS A 350 11.03 29.08 2.43
CA LYS A 350 10.11 29.49 3.51
C LYS A 350 9.93 31.00 3.55
N LYS A 351 11.01 31.76 3.38
CA LYS A 351 10.99 33.22 3.35
C LYS A 351 10.23 33.76 2.14
N MET A 352 10.49 33.23 0.94
CA MET A 352 9.83 33.64 -0.30
C MET A 352 8.32 33.40 -0.26
N HIS A 353 7.88 32.25 0.27
CA HIS A 353 6.47 31.96 0.41
C HIS A 353 5.79 32.90 1.42
N PHE A 354 6.39 33.10 2.61
CA PHE A 354 5.88 34.04 3.61
C PHE A 354 5.69 35.45 3.02
N ASP A 355 6.67 35.92 2.25
CA ASP A 355 6.61 37.23 1.58
C ASP A 355 5.48 37.34 0.56
N SER A 356 5.25 36.29 -0.23
CA SER A 356 4.11 36.24 -1.16
C SER A 356 2.75 36.36 -0.44
N TYR A 357 2.62 35.84 0.78
CA TYR A 357 1.38 35.95 1.55
C TYR A 357 1.18 37.33 2.16
N ILE A 358 2.24 37.93 2.70
CA ILE A 358 2.19 39.33 3.16
C ILE A 358 1.77 40.24 2.00
N GLN A 359 2.28 39.99 0.79
CA GLN A 359 1.85 40.72 -0.40
C GLN A 359 0.34 40.57 -0.68
N ARG A 360 -0.21 39.36 -0.59
CA ARG A 360 -1.67 39.13 -0.77
C ARG A 360 -2.51 39.82 0.30
N PHE A 361 -2.05 39.84 1.55
CA PHE A 361 -2.74 40.58 2.61
C PHE A 361 -2.68 42.09 2.41
N ASN A 362 -1.56 42.62 1.91
CA ASN A 362 -1.48 44.02 1.52
C ASN A 362 -2.43 44.34 0.35
N THR A 363 -2.55 43.45 -0.64
CA THR A 363 -3.55 43.60 -1.71
C THR A 363 -4.97 43.67 -1.14
N LEU A 364 -5.34 42.72 -0.27
CA LEU A 364 -6.66 42.71 0.37
C LEU A 364 -6.88 43.93 1.26
N LYS A 365 -5.84 44.40 1.97
CA LYS A 365 -5.90 45.63 2.76
C LYS A 365 -6.25 46.81 1.87
N ASN A 366 -5.56 46.98 0.75
CA ASN A 366 -5.80 48.08 -0.18
C ASN A 366 -7.20 48.01 -0.81
N GLU A 367 -7.72 46.80 -1.11
CA GLU A 367 -9.10 46.61 -1.55
C GLU A 367 -10.10 47.05 -0.46
N LEU A 368 -9.80 46.75 0.81
CA LEU A 368 -10.61 47.13 1.95
C LEU A 368 -10.50 48.62 2.31
N GLU A 369 -9.43 49.33 2.00
CA GLU A 369 -9.27 50.75 2.38
C GLU A 369 -10.38 51.64 1.81
N LEU A 370 -10.88 51.32 0.62
CA LEU A 370 -11.97 52.04 -0.04
C LEU A 370 -13.36 51.60 0.41
N GLN A 371 -13.50 50.33 0.81
CA GLN A 371 -14.79 49.72 1.12
C GLN A 371 -15.10 49.77 2.62
N ASN A 372 -14.08 49.60 3.46
CA ASN A 372 -14.16 49.60 4.91
C ASN A 372 -12.79 49.94 5.55
N PRO A 373 -12.57 51.23 5.86
CA PRO A 373 -11.33 51.70 6.48
C PRO A 373 -10.99 51.05 7.84
N ASN A 374 -12.01 50.60 8.59
CA ASN A 374 -11.80 49.97 9.90
C ASN A 374 -11.28 48.53 9.76
N ALA A 375 -11.82 47.74 8.82
CA ALA A 375 -11.28 46.41 8.50
C ALA A 375 -9.87 46.50 7.91
N ALA A 376 -9.61 47.47 7.04
CA ALA A 376 -8.27 47.72 6.50
C ALA A 376 -7.26 48.00 7.62
N LYS A 377 -7.62 48.85 8.59
CA LYS A 377 -6.76 49.16 9.75
C LYS A 377 -6.55 47.96 10.69
N ALA A 378 -7.54 47.09 10.84
CA ALA A 378 -7.39 45.84 11.59
C ALA A 378 -6.45 44.85 10.88
N LEU A 379 -6.58 44.74 9.56
CA LEU A 379 -5.72 43.91 8.73
C LEU A 379 -4.28 44.44 8.68
N GLU A 380 -4.10 45.75 8.66
CA GLU A 380 -2.79 46.42 8.76
C GLU A 380 -2.05 46.02 10.05
N LYS A 381 -2.70 46.18 11.20
CA LYS A 381 -2.14 45.78 12.50
C LYS A 381 -1.80 44.28 12.55
N PHE A 382 -2.59 43.46 11.88
CA PHE A 382 -2.30 42.03 11.76
C PHE A 382 -1.04 41.77 10.93
N ILE A 383 -0.93 42.38 9.75
CA ILE A 383 0.24 42.28 8.87
C ILE A 383 1.51 42.72 9.61
N GLU A 384 1.46 43.84 10.34
CA GLU A 384 2.58 44.34 11.15
C GLU A 384 3.02 43.33 12.21
N ARG A 385 2.07 42.80 13.00
CA ARG A 385 2.37 41.82 14.05
C ARG A 385 2.95 40.51 13.51
N VAL A 386 2.42 40.02 12.40
CA VAL A 386 2.90 38.79 11.77
C VAL A 386 4.29 38.99 11.16
N THR A 387 4.51 40.12 10.48
CA THR A 387 5.80 40.43 9.84
C THR A 387 6.90 40.70 10.86
N ALA A 388 6.58 41.33 12.00
CA ALA A 388 7.54 41.60 13.07
C ALA A 388 8.20 40.34 13.65
N GLY A 389 7.50 39.20 13.65
CA GLY A 389 8.05 37.91 14.10
C GLY A 389 8.53 36.99 12.98
N LYS A 390 8.55 37.43 11.73
CA LYS A 390 8.80 36.60 10.53
C LYS A 390 10.00 35.66 10.66
N ASP A 391 11.16 36.18 11.03
CA ASP A 391 12.38 35.38 11.13
C ASP A 391 12.33 34.40 12.30
N GLU A 392 11.61 34.73 13.37
CA GLU A 392 11.39 33.86 14.54
C GLU A 392 10.42 32.71 14.19
N TRP A 393 9.34 32.99 13.46
CA TRP A 393 8.38 31.98 12.99
C TRP A 393 8.99 30.99 11.99
N ILE A 394 9.82 31.49 11.07
CA ILE A 394 10.45 30.67 10.03
C ILE A 394 11.56 29.77 10.60
N ARG A 395 12.29 30.24 11.63
CA ARG A 395 13.44 29.52 12.19
C ARG A 395 13.08 28.57 13.34
N ASN A 396 12.04 28.86 14.13
CA ASN A 396 11.71 28.06 15.30
C ASN A 396 10.25 27.57 15.31
N PRO A 397 10.03 26.26 15.08
CA PRO A 397 8.70 25.66 15.08
C PRO A 397 7.94 25.83 16.41
N ASN A 398 8.67 25.90 17.54
CA ASN A 398 8.06 26.03 18.87
C ASN A 398 7.40 27.41 19.10
N HIS A 399 7.60 28.35 18.18
CA HIS A 399 7.05 29.69 18.25
C HIS A 399 5.74 29.84 17.46
N TRP A 400 5.26 28.79 16.78
CA TRP A 400 3.98 28.82 16.04
C TRP A 400 2.75 28.95 16.95
N SER A 401 2.80 28.46 18.19
CA SER A 401 1.74 28.69 19.18
C SER A 401 1.55 30.19 19.47
N LYS A 402 2.64 30.98 19.47
CA LYS A 402 2.57 32.45 19.57
C LYS A 402 1.96 33.06 18.30
N PHE A 403 2.35 32.60 17.12
CA PHE A 403 1.76 33.05 15.85
C PHE A 403 0.24 32.80 15.79
N ILE A 404 -0.21 31.59 16.17
CA ILE A 404 -1.64 31.26 16.26
C ILE A 404 -2.35 32.18 17.26
N LYS A 405 -1.74 32.43 18.41
CA LYS A 405 -2.27 33.37 19.42
C LYS A 405 -2.36 34.81 18.87
N HIS A 406 -1.40 35.24 18.04
CA HIS A 406 -1.47 36.54 17.36
C HIS A 406 -2.61 36.61 16.35
N CYS A 407 -2.85 35.53 15.57
CA CYS A 407 -4.00 35.42 14.67
C CYS A 407 -5.32 35.45 15.45
N GLN A 408 -5.42 34.72 16.57
CA GLN A 408 -6.59 34.72 17.45
C GLN A 408 -6.89 36.11 18.03
N ASN A 409 -5.86 36.80 18.52
CA ASN A 409 -6.01 38.14 19.07
C ASN A 409 -6.45 39.14 18.00
N ALA A 410 -5.89 39.08 16.79
CA ALA A 410 -6.30 39.93 15.68
C ALA A 410 -7.76 39.68 15.26
N LEU A 411 -8.19 38.41 15.20
CA LEU A 411 -9.59 38.05 14.93
C LEU A 411 -10.53 38.57 16.03
N ASN A 412 -10.15 38.46 17.30
CA ASN A 412 -10.95 38.94 18.42
C ASN A 412 -11.02 40.48 18.46
N GLU A 413 -9.92 41.16 18.14
CA GLU A 413 -9.88 42.62 18.01
C GLU A 413 -10.80 43.08 16.86
N ALA A 414 -10.73 42.43 15.70
CA ALA A 414 -11.63 42.70 14.57
C ALA A 414 -13.11 42.44 14.91
N LYS A 415 -13.39 41.39 15.69
CA LYS A 415 -14.75 41.05 16.15
C LYS A 415 -15.33 42.13 17.07
N ASN A 416 -14.49 42.75 17.90
CA ASN A 416 -14.90 43.73 18.90
C ASN A 416 -14.91 45.17 18.35
N SER A 417 -14.20 45.43 17.25
CA SER A 417 -14.16 46.74 16.59
C SER A 417 -15.36 46.93 15.65
N SER A 418 -16.58 46.92 16.18
CA SER A 418 -17.83 47.35 15.51
C SER A 418 -17.90 47.14 13.98
N LEU A 419 -17.51 45.97 13.48
CA LEU A 419 -17.82 45.55 12.11
C LEU A 419 -19.32 45.24 12.12
N GLN A 420 -20.14 46.27 11.93
CA GLN A 420 -21.60 46.14 11.93
C GLN A 420 -22.10 45.44 10.66
N ASP A 421 -21.25 45.29 9.65
CA ASP A 421 -21.61 44.66 8.38
C ASP A 421 -21.05 43.22 8.28
N PHE A 422 -21.98 42.28 8.11
CA PHE A 422 -21.77 40.83 8.03
C PHE A 422 -20.82 40.42 6.88
N SER A 423 -20.76 41.23 5.81
CA SER A 423 -19.89 40.99 4.66
C SER A 423 -18.39 41.13 5.02
N GLU A 424 -18.06 42.07 5.90
CA GLU A 424 -16.70 42.45 6.28
C GLU A 424 -16.02 41.38 7.14
N TRP A 425 -16.78 40.79 8.07
CA TRP A 425 -16.34 39.67 8.89
C TRP A 425 -16.03 38.44 8.04
N ASN A 426 -16.84 38.17 7.01
CA ASN A 426 -16.66 37.03 6.12
C ASN A 426 -15.42 37.15 5.23
N ILE A 427 -15.08 38.35 4.76
CA ILE A 427 -13.87 38.59 3.98
C ILE A 427 -12.62 38.31 4.82
N LEU A 428 -12.56 38.86 6.03
CA LEU A 428 -11.47 38.60 6.98
C LEU A 428 -11.38 37.10 7.33
N LYS A 429 -12.51 36.48 7.71
CA LYS A 429 -12.60 35.05 8.03
C LYS A 429 -12.10 34.17 6.88
N ARG A 430 -12.49 34.45 5.63
CA ARG A 430 -12.01 33.73 4.44
C ARG A 430 -10.50 33.90 4.25
N GLY A 431 -9.95 35.09 4.44
CA GLY A 431 -8.51 35.36 4.38
C GLY A 431 -7.72 34.55 5.42
N PHE A 432 -8.19 34.53 6.67
CA PHE A 432 -7.59 33.74 7.74
C PHE A 432 -7.69 32.24 7.51
N MET A 433 -8.84 31.73 7.04
CA MET A 433 -9.04 30.30 6.76
C MET A 433 -8.16 29.81 5.61
N LYS A 434 -7.98 30.61 4.55
CA LYS A 434 -7.05 30.27 3.45
C LYS A 434 -5.61 30.14 3.95
N MET A 435 -5.18 31.01 4.87
CA MET A 435 -3.84 30.95 5.47
C MET A 435 -3.67 29.73 6.38
N ILE A 436 -4.65 29.43 7.23
CA ILE A 436 -4.59 28.30 8.17
C ILE A 436 -4.64 26.96 7.43
N ASN A 437 -5.50 26.82 6.42
CA ASN A 437 -5.57 25.61 5.60
C ASN A 437 -4.26 25.39 4.82
N TRP A 438 -3.62 26.47 4.34
CA TRP A 438 -2.31 26.37 3.73
C TRP A 438 -1.22 25.96 4.73
N LEU A 439 -1.17 26.61 5.90
CA LEU A 439 -0.23 26.22 6.97
C LEU A 439 -0.40 24.74 7.33
N ALA A 440 -1.65 24.28 7.47
CA ALA A 440 -1.97 22.88 7.73
C ALA A 440 -1.49 21.95 6.60
N SER A 441 -1.73 22.30 5.34
CA SER A 441 -1.25 21.56 4.15
C SER A 441 0.28 21.55 4.04
N PHE A 442 0.95 22.60 4.50
CA PHE A 442 2.40 22.70 4.48
C PHE A 442 3.03 21.79 5.55
N PHE A 443 2.47 21.77 6.76
CA PHE A 443 2.94 20.88 7.84
C PHE A 443 2.56 19.41 7.63
N SER A 444 1.47 19.11 6.93
CA SER A 444 1.11 17.72 6.62
C SER A 444 2.09 17.03 5.67
N ASN A 445 2.91 17.80 4.94
CA ASN A 445 3.85 17.30 3.94
C ASN A 445 5.31 17.19 4.44
N GLU A 446 5.58 17.58 5.70
CA GLU A 446 6.94 17.60 6.28
C GLU A 446 7.04 16.59 7.44
N PRO A 447 7.85 15.50 7.31
CA PRO A 447 7.93 14.42 8.30
C PRO A 447 8.42 14.83 9.70
N VAL A 448 9.06 16.01 9.80
CA VAL A 448 9.74 16.49 11.02
C VAL A 448 8.76 17.19 11.98
N TYR A 449 7.62 17.66 11.50
CA TYR A 449 6.64 18.39 12.31
C TYR A 449 5.49 17.47 12.75
N LYS A 450 5.71 16.71 13.83
CA LYS A 450 4.71 15.78 14.39
C LYS A 450 3.60 16.47 15.17
N SER A 451 2.36 16.12 14.79
CA SER A 451 1.08 16.02 15.53
C SER A 451 0.57 17.18 16.41
N LYS A 452 1.39 17.87 17.20
CA LYS A 452 0.85 18.83 18.18
C LYS A 452 0.45 20.16 17.52
N GLU A 453 1.32 20.73 16.69
CA GLU A 453 1.08 22.01 16.01
C GLU A 453 0.03 21.86 14.92
N TYR A 454 0.01 20.72 14.21
CA TYR A 454 -1.07 20.39 13.27
C TYR A 454 -2.41 20.20 13.99
N ALA A 455 -2.42 19.59 15.18
CA ALA A 455 -3.62 19.50 16.01
C ALA A 455 -4.07 20.89 16.50
N GLU A 456 -3.15 21.77 16.92
CA GLU A 456 -3.45 23.15 17.31
C GLU A 456 -4.01 23.98 16.13
N LEU A 457 -3.45 23.83 14.93
CA LEU A 457 -3.98 24.44 13.70
C LEU A 457 -5.35 23.87 13.30
N SER A 458 -5.57 22.57 13.46
CA SER A 458 -6.86 21.91 13.20
C SER A 458 -7.93 22.35 14.20
N ILE A 459 -7.58 22.46 15.49
CA ILE A 459 -8.45 23.01 16.54
C ILE A 459 -8.77 24.47 16.23
N PHE A 460 -7.78 25.27 15.86
CA PHE A 460 -7.98 26.68 15.54
C PHE A 460 -8.83 26.88 14.28
N SER A 461 -8.58 26.10 13.22
CA SER A 461 -9.42 26.05 12.02
C SER A 461 -10.88 25.74 12.40
N LYS A 462 -11.12 24.70 13.21
CA LYS A 462 -12.46 24.36 13.71
C LYS A 462 -13.08 25.48 14.56
N GLN A 463 -12.32 26.21 15.36
CA GLN A 463 -12.81 27.36 16.15
C GLN A 463 -13.26 28.54 15.27
N ILE A 464 -12.56 28.79 14.17
CA ILE A 464 -12.95 29.79 13.18
C ILE A 464 -14.18 29.32 12.39
N THR A 465 -14.22 28.05 11.99
CA THR A 465 -15.39 27.51 11.26
C THR A 465 -16.65 27.51 12.14
N ASN A 466 -16.52 27.18 13.43
CA ASN A 466 -17.63 27.09 14.40
C ASN A 466 -18.04 28.43 15.01
N THR A 467 -17.35 29.53 14.72
CA THR A 467 -17.87 30.87 15.02
C THR A 467 -18.95 31.21 13.99
N LYS A 468 -20.21 30.94 14.35
CA LYS A 468 -21.43 31.35 13.63
C LYS A 468 -21.37 32.85 13.30
N PRO A 469 -21.91 33.27 12.14
CA PRO A 469 -23.37 33.40 12.06
C PRO A 469 -23.96 32.68 10.84
N ASP A 470 -25.19 32.21 10.99
CA ASP A 470 -25.96 31.47 9.98
C ASP A 470 -25.95 32.19 8.62
N ILE A 471 -25.34 31.56 7.60
CA ILE A 471 -25.69 31.58 6.17
C ILE A 471 -24.83 30.49 5.49
N ASP A 472 -25.48 29.77 4.57
CA ASP A 472 -24.92 28.71 3.75
C ASP A 472 -23.78 29.24 2.83
N LEU A 473 -22.65 28.52 2.79
CA LEU A 473 -21.49 28.83 1.94
C LEU A 473 -21.49 27.99 0.64
N SER A 474 -22.64 27.43 0.26
CA SER A 474 -22.78 26.54 -0.90
C SER A 474 -22.80 27.24 -2.27
N GLU A 475 -22.92 28.57 -2.34
CA GLU A 475 -22.93 29.30 -3.62
C GLU A 475 -21.60 29.99 -3.90
N ASP A 476 -20.67 29.21 -4.49
CA ASP A 476 -19.66 29.68 -5.44
C ASP A 476 -19.05 28.44 -6.15
N VAL A 477 -19.93 27.68 -6.81
CA VAL A 477 -19.49 26.81 -7.91
C VAL A 477 -19.25 27.73 -9.10
N VAL A 478 -17.97 27.91 -9.43
CA VAL A 478 -17.53 28.54 -10.68
C VAL A 478 -18.25 27.85 -11.83
N HIS A 479 -19.23 28.53 -12.45
CA HIS A 479 -19.70 28.16 -13.76
C HIS A 479 -18.57 28.38 -14.75
N GLU A 480 -18.00 27.30 -15.27
CA GLU A 480 -17.15 27.36 -16.46
C GLU A 480 -17.93 28.06 -17.59
N PRO A 481 -17.34 29.03 -18.28
CA PRO A 481 -17.97 29.61 -19.44
C PRO A 481 -18.06 28.54 -20.53
N LYS A 482 -19.30 28.24 -20.95
CA LYS A 482 -19.55 27.48 -22.18
C LYS A 482 -18.88 28.22 -23.33
N LYS A 483 -17.90 27.57 -23.97
CA LYS A 483 -17.27 28.05 -25.19
C LYS A 483 -18.31 28.16 -26.32
N PRO A 484 -18.28 29.23 -27.13
CA PRO A 484 -18.82 29.15 -28.49
C PRO A 484 -17.98 28.21 -29.37
#